data_AF-D1YV07-F1
#
_entry.id   AF-D1YV07-F1
#
_cell.length_a   1.000
_cell.length_b   1.000
_cell.length_c   1.000
_cell.angle_alpha   90.00
_cell.angle_beta   90.00
_cell.angle_gamma   90.00
#
_symmetry.space_group_name_H-M   'P 1'
#
loop_
_entity.id
_entity.type
_entity.pdbx_description
1 polymer ?
#
loop_
_entity_poly.entity_id
_entity_poly.type
_entity_poly.pdbx_seq_one_letter_code
_entity_poly.pdbx_strand_id
1 'polypeptide(L)'
;MVTASKKPKAAPKKAAAKPKAPAKKATASKPKAKPKTTVVKAKTAKKTSTPAKAVEARKVGEMVYNDELFESLSEAVLLSEAAAAALLPEIKKQLFDYDIYMVSFLGDEDIDEIAEGISKADSAALKPLLAAIRDNARVFVDIASGYNSVRAFIDRSLKSEGKDKLKLSFIEGEYCLKGAGPETCESFLMLF
;
A
#
# COMPACT_ATOMS: atom_id res chain seq x y z
N MET A 1 58.96 -18.70 6.80
CA MET A 1 59.55 -17.54 6.10
C MET A 1 58.36 -16.73 5.57
N VAL A 2 57.87 -15.64 6.18
CA VAL A 2 58.47 -14.28 6.37
C VAL A 2 58.96 -13.76 5.00
N THR A 3 58.49 -12.70 4.32
CA THR A 3 57.70 -11.48 4.58
C THR A 3 57.37 -10.82 3.22
N ALA A 4 56.16 -10.27 3.01
CA ALA A 4 55.81 -8.84 2.83
C ALA A 4 56.67 -7.96 1.88
N SER A 5 56.02 -7.25 0.95
CA SER A 5 56.27 -5.81 0.69
C SER A 5 55.16 -5.11 -0.12
N LYS A 6 54.82 -3.90 0.34
CA LYS A 6 53.71 -3.00 -0.07
C LYS A 6 54.16 -1.95 -1.11
N LYS A 7 53.23 -1.56 -2.01
CA LYS A 7 52.85 -0.21 -2.58
C LYS A 7 53.91 0.89 -2.85
N PRO A 8 53.76 1.75 -3.90
CA PRO A 8 52.88 2.95 -3.83
C PRO A 8 52.20 3.35 -5.19
N LYS A 9 50.94 3.80 -5.20
CA LYS A 9 50.41 5.19 -5.08
C LYS A 9 50.52 6.03 -6.37
N ALA A 10 49.38 6.36 -6.99
CA ALA A 10 49.19 7.61 -7.73
C ALA A 10 47.80 8.16 -7.38
N ALA A 11 47.81 9.40 -6.88
CA ALA A 11 46.68 10.15 -6.36
C ALA A 11 46.01 10.99 -7.49
N PRO A 12 44.87 11.65 -7.22
CA PRO A 12 43.92 12.11 -8.23
C PRO A 12 44.33 13.45 -8.84
N LYS A 13 44.05 13.65 -10.13
CA LYS A 13 44.23 14.94 -10.79
C LYS A 13 42.97 15.79 -10.61
N LYS A 14 43.07 16.80 -9.74
CA LYS A 14 42.17 17.95 -9.65
C LYS A 14 42.23 18.76 -10.95
N ALA A 15 41.08 19.16 -11.49
CA ALA A 15 40.95 20.40 -12.26
C ALA A 15 39.69 21.12 -11.77
N ALA A 16 39.89 22.37 -11.35
CA ALA A 16 38.87 23.29 -10.88
C ALA A 16 38.67 24.37 -11.95
N ALA A 17 37.41 24.75 -12.22
CA ALA A 17 36.99 26.07 -12.72
C ALA A 17 35.45 26.10 -12.67
N LYS A 18 34.86 26.61 -11.58
CA LYS A 18 34.40 27.98 -11.30
C LYS A 18 33.02 28.34 -11.91
N PRO A 19 32.17 29.08 -11.16
CA PRO A 19 30.73 29.20 -11.38
C PRO A 19 30.36 30.44 -12.22
N LYS A 20 29.13 30.44 -12.77
CA LYS A 20 28.44 31.66 -13.23
C LYS A 20 26.93 31.57 -12.93
N ALA A 21 26.50 32.33 -11.93
CA ALA A 21 25.27 33.14 -11.97
C ALA A 21 25.71 34.58 -12.34
N PRO A 22 24.86 35.56 -12.77
CA PRO A 22 23.53 35.82 -12.22
C PRO A 22 22.45 36.49 -13.13
N ALA A 23 21.22 36.49 -12.59
CA ALA A 23 20.23 37.58 -12.52
C ALA A 23 19.31 38.00 -13.69
N LYS A 24 18.04 38.21 -13.25
CA LYS A 24 17.05 39.25 -13.60
C LYS A 24 16.16 39.06 -14.84
N LYS A 25 14.84 38.93 -14.62
CA LYS A 25 13.90 40.07 -14.43
C LYS A 25 12.53 39.63 -13.92
N ALA A 26 11.96 40.49 -13.09
CA ALA A 26 10.59 40.49 -12.62
C ALA A 26 9.64 41.07 -13.68
N THR A 27 8.39 40.63 -13.69
CA THR A 27 7.24 41.50 -14.01
C THR A 27 6.02 41.02 -13.24
N ALA A 28 5.59 41.87 -12.32
CA ALA A 28 4.29 41.86 -11.70
C ALA A 28 3.20 42.17 -12.74
N SER A 29 2.03 41.53 -12.62
CA SER A 29 0.76 42.05 -13.14
C SER A 29 -0.42 41.39 -12.40
N LYS A 30 -1.00 42.14 -11.46
CA LYS A 30 -2.43 42.13 -11.08
C LYS A 30 -2.99 43.49 -11.57
N PRO A 31 -4.31 43.77 -11.65
CA PRO A 31 -5.48 43.00 -11.18
C PRO A 31 -6.73 43.04 -12.13
N LYS A 32 -7.85 42.50 -11.61
CA LYS A 32 -9.28 42.69 -11.97
C LYS A 32 -9.91 41.73 -13.00
N ALA A 33 -10.79 40.86 -12.51
CA ALA A 33 -12.25 41.06 -12.57
C ALA A 33 -12.99 39.99 -11.75
N LYS A 34 -13.82 40.42 -10.78
CA LYS A 34 -15.05 39.68 -10.37
C LYS A 34 -16.12 40.08 -11.40
N PRO A 35 -17.03 39.18 -11.84
CA PRO A 35 -18.31 39.12 -11.13
C PRO A 35 -19.10 37.79 -11.20
N LYS A 36 -20.14 37.74 -10.36
CA LYS A 36 -21.37 36.92 -10.36
C LYS A 36 -21.30 35.50 -9.77
N THR A 37 -21.52 35.47 -8.45
CA THR A 37 -22.27 34.44 -7.73
C THR A 37 -23.59 34.14 -8.43
N THR A 38 -23.74 32.93 -8.94
CA THR A 38 -25.04 32.35 -9.26
C THR A 38 -25.33 31.31 -8.18
N VAL A 39 -26.33 31.58 -7.34
CA VAL A 39 -26.82 30.64 -6.34
C VAL A 39 -27.53 29.51 -7.08
N VAL A 40 -26.83 28.41 -7.34
CA VAL A 40 -27.47 27.18 -7.81
C VAL A 40 -28.05 26.50 -6.57
N LYS A 41 -29.39 26.55 -6.49
CA LYS A 41 -30.23 25.86 -5.52
C LYS A 41 -29.82 24.39 -5.47
N ALA A 42 -29.15 23.97 -4.38
CA ALA A 42 -28.76 22.60 -4.15
C ALA A 42 -30.03 21.73 -4.08
N LYS A 43 -30.29 20.96 -5.14
CA LYS A 43 -31.30 19.91 -5.15
C LYS A 43 -30.72 18.78 -4.33
N THR A 44 -31.28 18.55 -3.15
CA THR A 44 -30.94 17.46 -2.23
C THR A 44 -31.04 16.14 -2.97
N ALA A 45 -29.91 15.64 -3.47
CA ALA A 45 -29.81 14.29 -3.98
C ALA A 45 -29.93 13.37 -2.76
N LYS A 46 -31.05 12.66 -2.68
CA LYS A 46 -31.30 11.58 -1.76
C LYS A 46 -30.07 10.66 -1.82
N LYS A 47 -29.32 10.55 -0.72
CA LYS A 47 -28.25 9.56 -0.54
C LYS A 47 -28.91 8.20 -0.67
N THR A 48 -28.92 7.64 -1.88
CA THR A 48 -29.14 6.21 -2.09
C THR A 48 -27.88 5.55 -1.56
N SER A 49 -27.98 5.02 -0.34
CA SER A 49 -27.02 4.08 0.20
C SER A 49 -26.92 2.91 -0.77
N THR A 50 -25.86 2.88 -1.57
CA THR A 50 -25.52 1.69 -2.35
C THR A 50 -25.27 0.59 -1.31
N PRO A 51 -26.02 -0.52 -1.32
CA PRO A 51 -25.70 -1.64 -0.45
C PRO A 51 -24.26 -2.09 -0.77
N ALA A 52 -23.48 -2.36 0.27
CA ALA A 52 -22.15 -2.95 0.14
C ALA A 52 -22.24 -4.11 -0.85
N LYS A 53 -21.44 -4.05 -1.92
CA LYS A 53 -21.41 -5.09 -2.94
C LYS A 53 -20.95 -6.36 -2.22
N ALA A 54 -21.86 -7.30 -2.04
CA ALA A 54 -21.51 -8.61 -1.52
C ALA A 54 -20.38 -9.15 -2.39
N VAL A 55 -19.24 -9.45 -1.78
CA VAL A 55 -18.10 -10.06 -2.46
C VAL A 55 -18.60 -11.39 -3.02
N GLU A 56 -18.86 -11.45 -4.33
CA GLU A 56 -19.27 -12.69 -4.97
C GLU A 56 -18.17 -13.73 -4.75
N ALA A 57 -18.55 -14.91 -4.25
CA ALA A 57 -17.62 -16.01 -4.07
C ALA A 57 -17.02 -16.38 -5.44
N ARG A 58 -15.69 -16.26 -5.57
CA ARG A 58 -14.98 -16.52 -6.83
C ARG A 58 -15.00 -18.01 -7.18
N LYS A 59 -14.93 -18.32 -8.47
CA LYS A 59 -15.01 -19.72 -8.96
C LYS A 59 -13.68 -20.44 -8.75
N VAL A 60 -13.75 -21.70 -8.32
CA VAL A 60 -12.59 -22.61 -8.25
C VAL A 60 -11.95 -22.73 -9.63
N GLY A 61 -10.66 -22.37 -9.75
CA GLY A 61 -9.89 -22.44 -11.00
C GLY A 61 -9.61 -21.08 -11.68
N GLU A 62 -10.09 -19.97 -11.12
CA GLU A 62 -9.68 -18.63 -11.56
C GLU A 62 -8.21 -18.36 -11.20
N MET A 63 -7.41 -17.91 -12.17
CA MET A 63 -6.05 -17.44 -11.89
C MET A 63 -6.14 -16.12 -11.14
N VAL A 64 -5.72 -16.13 -9.88
CA VAL A 64 -5.69 -14.93 -9.04
C VAL A 64 -4.23 -14.52 -8.84
N TYR A 65 -3.92 -13.28 -9.20
CA TYR A 65 -2.58 -12.72 -9.00
C TYR A 65 -2.34 -12.38 -7.52
N ASN A 66 -1.08 -12.35 -7.09
CA ASN A 66 -0.75 -12.02 -5.70
C ASN A 66 -1.27 -10.63 -5.31
N ASP A 67 -1.22 -9.68 -6.23
CA ASP A 67 -1.70 -8.30 -6.02
C ASP A 67 -3.21 -8.27 -5.80
N GLU A 68 -3.99 -9.09 -6.53
CA GLU A 68 -5.45 -9.18 -6.33
C GLU A 68 -5.83 -9.85 -5.00
N LEU A 69 -5.04 -10.83 -4.55
CA LEU A 69 -5.19 -11.42 -3.22
C LEU A 69 -4.85 -10.40 -2.13
N PHE A 70 -3.79 -9.64 -2.36
CA PHE A 70 -3.33 -8.63 -1.42
C PHE A 70 -4.30 -7.45 -1.35
N GLU A 71 -4.85 -7.00 -2.49
CA GLU A 71 -5.94 -6.03 -2.55
C GLU A 71 -7.14 -6.52 -1.73
N SER A 72 -7.58 -7.76 -1.93
CA SER A 72 -8.74 -8.31 -1.21
C SER A 72 -8.52 -8.33 0.32
N LEU A 73 -7.32 -8.71 0.78
CA LEU A 73 -6.98 -8.67 2.20
C LEU A 73 -6.91 -7.23 2.72
N SER A 74 -6.28 -6.33 1.98
CA SER A 74 -6.10 -4.92 2.35
C SER A 74 -7.42 -4.19 2.46
N GLU A 75 -8.33 -4.40 1.51
CA GLU A 75 -9.68 -3.85 1.58
C GLU A 75 -10.43 -4.38 2.79
N ALA A 76 -10.29 -5.66 3.15
CA ALA A 76 -10.93 -6.21 4.34
C ALA A 76 -10.38 -5.60 5.64
N VAL A 77 -9.08 -5.28 5.69
CA VAL A 77 -8.47 -4.53 6.81
C VAL A 77 -9.02 -3.10 6.85
N LEU A 78 -9.08 -2.40 5.72
CA LEU A 78 -9.57 -1.01 5.65
C LEU A 78 -11.06 -0.90 5.95
N LEU A 79 -11.87 -1.83 5.49
CA LEU A 79 -13.32 -1.84 5.70
C LEU A 79 -13.72 -2.10 7.16
N SER A 80 -12.80 -2.56 8.00
CA SER A 80 -13.01 -2.60 9.45
C SER A 80 -13.18 -1.20 10.05
N GLU A 81 -12.69 -0.16 9.36
CA GLU A 81 -12.81 1.25 9.74
C GLU A 81 -13.67 2.02 8.74
N ALA A 82 -14.86 2.44 9.18
CA ALA A 82 -15.87 3.06 8.30
C ALA A 82 -15.38 4.32 7.57
N ALA A 83 -14.41 5.06 8.16
CA ALA A 83 -13.81 6.23 7.54
C ALA A 83 -12.92 5.87 6.33
N ALA A 84 -12.22 4.73 6.38
CA ALA A 84 -11.33 4.30 5.31
C ALA A 84 -12.09 3.77 4.08
N ALA A 85 -13.31 3.26 4.26
CA ALA A 85 -14.16 2.76 3.17
C ALA A 85 -14.41 3.82 2.06
N ALA A 86 -14.59 5.09 2.44
CA ALA A 86 -14.81 6.17 1.49
C ALA A 86 -13.53 6.61 0.75
N LEU A 87 -12.37 6.24 1.27
CA LEU A 87 -11.05 6.63 0.78
C LEU A 87 -10.39 5.54 -0.08
N LEU A 88 -11.02 4.35 -0.19
CA LEU A 88 -10.48 3.19 -0.93
C LEU A 88 -9.95 3.53 -2.34
N PRO A 89 -10.62 4.32 -3.19
CA PRO A 89 -10.09 4.63 -4.51
C PRO A 89 -8.77 5.41 -4.48
N GLU A 90 -8.62 6.34 -3.53
CA GLU A 90 -7.38 7.11 -3.40
C GLU A 90 -6.30 6.26 -2.73
N ILE A 91 -6.65 5.46 -1.71
CA ILE A 91 -5.73 4.51 -1.08
C ILE A 91 -5.14 3.56 -2.13
N LYS A 92 -6.01 2.94 -2.96
CA LYS A 92 -5.59 2.04 -4.03
C LYS A 92 -4.56 2.70 -4.97
N LYS A 93 -4.82 3.93 -5.38
CA LYS A 93 -3.92 4.69 -6.24
C LYS A 93 -2.58 4.99 -5.57
N GLN A 94 -2.59 5.41 -4.31
CA GLN A 94 -1.35 5.72 -3.55
C GLN A 94 -0.54 4.45 -3.22
N LEU A 95 -1.22 3.30 -3.12
CA LEU A 95 -0.60 1.99 -2.92
C LEU A 95 -0.33 1.26 -4.25
N PHE A 96 -0.18 1.97 -5.36
CA PHE A 96 0.22 1.40 -6.66
C PHE A 96 -0.68 0.27 -7.13
N ASP A 97 -2.00 0.43 -7.02
CA ASP A 97 -2.98 -0.62 -7.29
C ASP A 97 -2.75 -1.91 -6.48
N TYR A 98 -2.19 -1.77 -5.27
CA TYR A 98 -1.82 -2.86 -4.37
C TYR A 98 -0.74 -3.82 -4.93
N ASP A 99 0.19 -3.31 -5.75
CA ASP A 99 1.38 -4.08 -6.13
C ASP A 99 2.19 -4.47 -4.88
N ILE A 100 2.31 -5.78 -4.62
CA ILE A 100 2.93 -6.28 -3.38
C ILE A 100 4.39 -5.86 -3.26
N TYR A 101 5.11 -5.74 -4.37
CA TYR A 101 6.52 -5.40 -4.36
C TYR A 101 6.67 -3.92 -4.04
N MET A 102 5.94 -3.05 -4.74
CA MET A 102 5.98 -1.61 -4.48
C MET A 102 5.57 -1.28 -3.04
N VAL A 103 4.48 -1.87 -2.55
CA VAL A 103 3.97 -1.60 -1.21
C VAL A 103 4.92 -2.13 -0.13
N SER A 104 5.58 -3.27 -0.34
CA SER A 104 6.51 -3.86 0.64
C SER A 104 7.74 -2.97 0.94
N PHE A 105 8.14 -2.13 -0.02
CA PHE A 105 9.30 -1.25 0.07
C PHE A 105 9.01 0.12 0.72
N LEU A 106 7.75 0.44 1.01
CA LEU A 106 7.42 1.71 1.67
C LEU A 106 8.07 1.83 3.05
N GLY A 107 8.60 3.01 3.36
CA GLY A 107 9.10 3.39 4.68
C GLY A 107 7.99 3.83 5.63
N ASP A 108 8.34 4.20 6.87
CA ASP A 108 7.37 4.81 7.78
C ASP A 108 7.04 6.24 7.31
N GLU A 109 8.02 6.96 6.77
CA GLU A 109 7.84 8.30 6.20
C GLU A 109 6.88 8.30 5.01
N ASP A 110 6.99 7.31 4.12
CA ASP A 110 6.09 7.21 2.97
C ASP A 110 4.64 6.96 3.43
N ILE A 111 4.44 6.14 4.47
CA ILE A 111 3.12 5.88 5.04
C ILE A 111 2.52 7.14 5.65
N ASP A 112 3.34 7.93 6.36
CA ASP A 112 2.94 9.22 6.89
C ASP A 112 2.51 10.19 5.80
N GLU A 113 3.31 10.32 4.73
CA GLU A 113 3.03 11.18 3.59
C GLU A 113 1.76 10.74 2.84
N ILE A 114 1.59 9.45 2.59
CA ILE A 114 0.40 8.89 1.94
C ILE A 114 -0.85 9.19 2.77
N ALA A 115 -0.82 8.92 4.08
CA ALA A 115 -1.97 9.14 4.95
C ALA A 115 -2.41 10.62 4.96
N GLU A 116 -1.45 11.54 5.08
CA GLU A 116 -1.70 12.98 5.08
C GLU A 116 -2.12 13.51 3.69
N GLY A 117 -1.61 12.90 2.62
CA GLY A 117 -1.98 13.19 1.24
C GLY A 117 -3.41 12.78 0.91
N ILE A 118 -3.89 11.66 1.46
CA ILE A 118 -5.26 11.17 1.29
C ILE A 118 -6.25 12.00 2.11
N SER A 119 -6.02 12.13 3.42
CA SER A 119 -6.89 12.90 4.31
C SER A 119 -6.12 13.40 5.53
N LYS A 120 -6.00 14.73 5.66
CA LYS A 120 -5.43 15.34 6.86
C LYS A 120 -6.30 15.15 8.12
N ALA A 121 -7.61 14.99 7.95
CA ALA A 121 -8.53 14.81 9.08
C ALA A 121 -8.47 13.39 9.63
N ASP A 122 -8.30 12.40 8.74
CA ASP A 122 -8.33 10.98 9.08
C ASP A 122 -6.92 10.35 9.16
N SER A 123 -5.85 11.13 8.92
CA SER A 123 -4.48 10.63 8.82
C SER A 123 -4.06 9.84 10.06
N ALA A 124 -4.42 10.30 11.26
CA ALA A 124 -4.08 9.61 12.51
C ALA A 124 -4.69 8.19 12.58
N ALA A 125 -5.90 8.00 12.04
CA ALA A 125 -6.57 6.70 11.98
C ALA A 125 -6.08 5.86 10.78
N LEU A 126 -5.72 6.51 9.67
CA LEU A 126 -5.31 5.84 8.44
C LEU A 126 -3.86 5.31 8.50
N LYS A 127 -2.94 6.05 9.14
CA LYS A 127 -1.52 5.66 9.32
C LYS A 127 -1.33 4.23 9.84
N PRO A 128 -1.94 3.80 10.97
CA PRO A 128 -1.76 2.44 11.47
C PRO A 128 -2.32 1.37 10.52
N LEU A 129 -3.39 1.67 9.78
CA LEU A 129 -3.95 0.74 8.78
C LEU A 129 -3.02 0.58 7.59
N LEU A 130 -2.49 1.68 7.06
CA LEU A 130 -1.54 1.65 5.94
C LEU A 130 -0.22 0.97 6.33
N ALA A 131 0.27 1.20 7.55
CA ALA A 131 1.44 0.49 8.08
C ALA A 131 1.18 -1.02 8.18
N ALA A 132 0.00 -1.44 8.65
CA ALA A 132 -0.39 -2.85 8.69
C ALA A 132 -0.46 -3.46 7.28
N ILE A 133 -1.01 -2.74 6.30
CA ILE A 133 -1.06 -3.18 4.89
C ILE A 133 0.35 -3.37 4.34
N ARG A 134 1.25 -2.40 4.54
CA ARG A 134 2.66 -2.52 4.15
C ARG A 134 3.31 -3.76 4.76
N ASP A 135 3.13 -3.98 6.06
CA ASP A 135 3.74 -5.13 6.72
C ASP A 135 3.17 -6.45 6.19
N ASN A 136 1.88 -6.49 5.86
CA ASN A 136 1.27 -7.62 5.16
C ASN A 136 1.82 -7.81 3.74
N ALA A 137 2.17 -6.74 3.01
CA ALA A 137 2.80 -6.85 1.70
C ALA A 137 4.15 -7.56 1.79
N ARG A 138 4.94 -7.26 2.83
CA ARG A 138 6.23 -7.94 3.09
C ARG A 138 6.01 -9.44 3.31
N VAL A 139 5.00 -9.80 4.10
CA VAL A 139 4.60 -11.20 4.30
C VAL A 139 4.20 -11.87 2.97
N PHE A 140 3.45 -11.18 2.12
CA PHE A 140 3.05 -11.69 0.80
C PHE A 140 4.25 -11.91 -0.12
N VAL A 141 5.22 -10.98 -0.12
CA VAL A 141 6.47 -11.12 -0.88
C VAL A 141 7.29 -12.31 -0.37
N ASP A 142 7.41 -12.47 0.96
CA ASP A 142 8.12 -13.60 1.55
C ASP A 142 7.49 -14.94 1.15
N ILE A 143 6.16 -15.05 1.26
CA ILE A 143 5.41 -16.24 0.81
C ILE A 143 5.62 -16.48 -0.69
N ALA A 144 5.44 -15.45 -1.52
CA ALA A 144 5.58 -15.58 -2.96
C ALA A 144 7.00 -16.00 -3.37
N SER A 145 8.01 -15.54 -2.65
CA SER A 145 9.41 -15.93 -2.88
C SER A 145 9.68 -17.41 -2.56
N GLY A 146 9.04 -17.97 -1.54
CA GLY A 146 9.20 -19.37 -1.14
C GLY A 146 8.33 -20.37 -1.91
N TYR A 147 7.17 -19.94 -2.38
CA TYR A 147 6.13 -20.82 -2.96
C TYR A 147 5.73 -20.46 -4.40
N ASN A 148 6.45 -19.55 -5.05
CA ASN A 148 6.16 -18.93 -6.37
C ASN A 148 4.90 -18.05 -6.41
N SER A 149 3.90 -18.31 -5.57
CA SER A 149 2.73 -17.45 -5.38
C SER A 149 2.07 -17.69 -4.03
N VAL A 150 1.35 -16.68 -3.54
CA VAL A 150 0.54 -16.77 -2.32
C VAL A 150 -0.59 -17.79 -2.50
N ARG A 151 -1.17 -17.87 -3.70
CA ARG A 151 -2.15 -18.91 -4.07
C ARG A 151 -1.60 -20.31 -3.88
N ALA A 152 -0.43 -20.59 -4.44
CA ALA A 152 0.19 -21.92 -4.35
C ALA A 152 0.53 -22.30 -2.90
N PHE A 153 0.96 -21.32 -2.10
CA PHE A 153 1.15 -21.51 -0.66
C PHE A 153 -0.16 -21.90 0.03
N ILE A 154 -1.24 -21.13 -0.15
CA ILE A 154 -2.54 -21.38 0.51
C ILE A 154 -3.09 -22.74 0.09
N ASP A 155 -3.12 -23.06 -1.20
CA ASP A 155 -3.62 -24.35 -1.69
C ASP A 155 -2.82 -25.53 -1.12
N ARG A 156 -1.50 -25.38 -0.99
CA ARG A 156 -0.63 -26.41 -0.41
C ARG A 156 -0.91 -26.57 1.08
N SER A 157 -0.96 -25.46 1.82
CA SER A 157 -1.20 -25.45 3.26
C SER A 157 -2.59 -25.99 3.62
N LEU A 158 -3.62 -25.67 2.83
CA LEU A 158 -4.97 -26.24 3.00
C LEU A 158 -4.97 -27.76 2.83
N LYS A 159 -4.19 -28.30 1.88
CA LYS A 159 -4.09 -29.75 1.65
C LYS A 159 -3.29 -30.48 2.72
N SER A 160 -2.22 -29.88 3.24
CA SER A 160 -1.32 -30.54 4.19
C SER A 160 -1.69 -30.36 5.65
N GLU A 161 -2.19 -29.17 6.01
CA GLU A 161 -2.37 -28.75 7.40
C GLU A 161 -3.83 -28.47 7.78
N GLY A 162 -4.67 -28.21 6.78
CA GLY A 162 -6.08 -27.85 6.98
C GLY A 162 -6.29 -26.36 7.27
N LYS A 163 -7.55 -25.93 7.13
CA LYS A 163 -7.95 -24.52 7.19
C LYS A 163 -7.68 -23.88 8.55
N ASP A 164 -7.97 -24.57 9.65
CA ASP A 164 -7.85 -24.02 11.00
C ASP A 164 -6.40 -23.70 11.36
N LYS A 165 -5.45 -24.57 10.96
CA LYS A 165 -4.03 -24.36 11.22
C LYS A 165 -3.44 -23.23 10.38
N LEU A 166 -3.84 -23.12 9.11
CA LEU A 166 -3.47 -22.00 8.25
C LEU A 166 -4.06 -20.67 8.76
N LYS A 167 -5.29 -20.69 9.25
CA LYS A 167 -5.91 -19.51 9.85
C LYS A 167 -5.14 -19.05 11.09
N LEU A 168 -4.75 -19.98 11.97
CA LEU A 168 -3.94 -19.66 13.15
C LEU A 168 -2.56 -19.11 12.77
N SER A 169 -1.93 -19.62 11.71
CA SER A 169 -0.63 -19.09 11.26
C SER A 169 -0.71 -17.66 10.73
N PHE A 170 -1.85 -17.27 10.15
CA PHE A 170 -2.14 -15.91 9.73
C PHE A 170 -2.49 -14.97 10.88
N ILE A 171 -3.10 -15.43 11.97
CA ILE A 171 -3.49 -14.54 13.08
C ILE A 171 -2.34 -14.39 14.09
N GLU A 172 -1.79 -15.50 14.58
CA GLU A 172 -0.87 -15.52 15.73
C GLU A 172 0.44 -16.28 15.46
N GLY A 173 0.55 -16.98 14.33
CA GLY A 173 1.72 -17.81 14.01
C GLY A 173 2.77 -17.10 13.16
N GLU A 174 3.39 -17.89 12.27
CA GLU A 174 4.58 -17.49 11.49
C GLU A 174 4.37 -16.23 10.65
N TYR A 175 3.17 -16.02 10.10
CA TYR A 175 2.90 -14.94 9.16
C TYR A 175 2.25 -13.71 9.81
N CYS A 176 1.48 -13.90 10.89
CA CYS A 176 0.90 -12.84 11.75
C CYS A 176 0.49 -11.56 10.99
N LEU A 177 -0.51 -11.70 10.10
CA LEU A 177 -1.07 -10.63 9.28
C LEU A 177 -1.66 -9.52 10.18
N LYS A 178 -1.13 -8.32 10.03
CA LYS A 178 -1.50 -7.14 10.82
C LYS A 178 -2.88 -6.63 10.41
N GLY A 179 -3.70 -6.28 11.39
CA GLY A 179 -5.07 -5.82 11.16
C GLY A 179 -6.04 -6.88 10.64
N ALA A 180 -5.59 -8.13 10.47
CA ALA A 180 -6.43 -9.24 10.01
C ALA A 180 -6.92 -10.06 11.21
N GLY A 181 -8.11 -9.74 11.71
CA GLY A 181 -8.76 -10.51 12.76
C GLY A 181 -9.23 -11.89 12.29
N PRO A 182 -9.73 -12.75 13.20
CA PRO A 182 -10.23 -14.07 12.84
C PRO A 182 -11.28 -14.07 11.74
N GLU A 183 -12.16 -13.06 11.70
CA GLU A 183 -13.20 -12.91 10.68
C GLU A 183 -12.62 -12.49 9.31
N THR A 184 -11.62 -11.60 9.30
CA THR A 184 -10.90 -11.18 8.10
C THR A 184 -10.17 -12.37 7.48
N CYS A 185 -9.43 -13.14 8.28
CA CYS A 185 -8.72 -14.33 7.83
C CYS A 185 -9.69 -15.42 7.34
N GLU A 186 -10.84 -15.60 8.02
CA GLU A 186 -11.89 -16.52 7.56
C GLU A 186 -12.42 -16.12 6.18
N SER A 187 -12.74 -14.84 6.00
CA SER A 187 -13.28 -14.29 4.75
C SER A 187 -12.26 -14.38 3.61
N PHE A 188 -10.99 -14.11 3.91
CA PHE A 188 -9.90 -14.27 2.96
C PHE A 188 -9.71 -15.74 2.53
N LEU A 189 -9.75 -16.68 3.47
CA LEU A 189 -9.61 -18.11 3.17
C LEU A 189 -10.81 -18.71 2.44
N MET A 190 -12.00 -18.08 2.48
CA MET A 190 -13.15 -18.49 1.65
C MET A 190 -12.93 -18.27 0.15
N LEU A 191 -11.85 -17.60 -0.26
CA LEU A 191 -11.47 -17.46 -1.67
C LEU A 191 -10.79 -18.72 -2.25
N PHE A 192 -10.53 -19.74 -1.43
CA PHE A 192 -9.76 -20.95 -1.77
C PHE A 192 -10.51 -22.22 -1.37
#